data_AF-A0A934AHB0-F1
#
_entry.id   AF-A0A934AHB0-F1
#
_cell.length_a   1.000
_cell.length_b   1.000
_cell.length_c   1.000
_cell.angle_alpha   90.00
_cell.angle_beta   90.00
_cell.angle_gamma   90.00
#
_symmetry.space_group_name_H-M   'P 1'
#
loop_
_entity.id
_entity.type
_entity.pdbx_description
1 polymer ?
#
loop_
_entity_poly.entity_id
_entity_poly.type
_entity_poly.pdbx_seq_one_letter_code
_entity_poly.pdbx_strand_id
1 'polypeptide(L)'
;MKFAAAVAHHKLFFFFLALFFLVGAMDLFNIDRLLYKAICDFVAPVSGSPCPPYYDIPIWHVYLSLAILAALYHIHDEVRISNRHLASHKHE
;
A
#
# COMPACT_ATOMS: atom_id res chain seq x y z
N MET A 1 9.54 -24.71 -2.72
CA MET A 1 9.02 -24.52 -4.11
C MET A 1 7.61 -23.94 -4.18
N LYS A 2 6.67 -24.26 -3.26
CA LYS A 2 5.29 -23.70 -3.29
C LYS A 2 5.21 -22.18 -3.03
N PHE A 3 6.06 -21.64 -2.16
CA PHE A 3 6.08 -20.20 -1.83
C PHE A 3 6.49 -19.32 -3.02
N ALA A 4 7.52 -19.71 -3.78
CA ALA A 4 7.97 -18.94 -4.94
C ALA A 4 6.91 -18.86 -6.04
N ALA A 5 6.14 -19.94 -6.25
CA ALA A 5 5.03 -19.97 -7.19
C ALA A 5 3.87 -19.08 -6.72
N ALA A 6 3.53 -19.09 -5.43
CA ALA A 6 2.51 -18.20 -4.86
C ALA A 6 2.90 -16.72 -4.98
N VAL A 7 4.17 -16.38 -4.73
CA VAL A 7 4.70 -15.02 -4.89
C VAL A 7 4.68 -14.59 -6.36
N ALA A 8 4.95 -15.49 -7.30
CA ALA A 8 4.91 -15.18 -8.73
C ALA A 8 3.48 -14.94 -9.26
N HIS A 9 2.48 -15.61 -8.70
CA HIS A 9 1.06 -15.43 -9.08
C HIS A 9 0.42 -14.20 -8.42
N HIS A 10 0.73 -13.91 -7.15
CA HIS A 10 0.14 -12.81 -6.40
C HIS A 10 1.08 -11.61 -6.19
N LYS A 11 1.92 -11.28 -7.19
CA LYS A 11 2.95 -10.22 -7.06
C LYS A 11 2.41 -8.89 -6.53
N LEU A 12 1.23 -8.48 -6.99
CA LEU A 12 0.57 -7.24 -6.58
C LEU A 12 0.04 -7.28 -5.14
N PHE A 13 -0.49 -8.42 -4.69
CA PHE A 13 -0.89 -8.60 -3.29
C PHE A 13 0.32 -8.45 -2.35
N PHE A 14 1.42 -9.14 -2.64
CA PHE A 14 2.64 -9.04 -1.84
C PHE A 14 3.25 -7.64 -1.89
N PHE A 15 3.14 -6.95 -3.03
CA PHE A 15 3.54 -5.55 -3.15
C PHE A 15 2.72 -4.64 -2.23
N PHE A 16 1.39 -4.76 -2.24
CA PHE A 16 0.52 -3.99 -1.33
C PHE A 16 0.74 -4.34 0.14
N LEU A 17 0.98 -5.62 0.44
CA LEU A 17 1.29 -6.08 1.79
C LEU A 17 2.63 -5.50 2.29
N ALA A 18 3.66 -5.50 1.43
CA ALA A 18 4.94 -4.88 1.75
C ALA A 18 4.80 -3.36 1.97
N LEU A 19 4.03 -2.68 1.10
CA LEU A 19 3.68 -1.26 1.27
C LEU A 19 2.95 -1.00 2.59
N PHE A 20 2.01 -1.85 2.98
CA PHE A 20 1.28 -1.74 4.23
C PHE A 20 2.22 -1.78 5.44
N PHE A 21 3.14 -2.75 5.47
CA PHE A 21 4.14 -2.82 6.54
C PHE A 21 5.14 -1.66 6.50
N LEU A 22 5.53 -1.20 5.31
CA LEU A 22 6.47 -0.10 5.16
C LEU A 22 5.86 1.23 5.62
N VAL A 23 4.64 1.54 5.19
CA VAL A 23 3.89 2.72 5.67
C VAL A 23 3.70 2.64 7.18
N GLY A 24 3.45 1.43 7.71
CA GLY A 24 3.33 1.25 9.15
C GLY A 24 4.58 1.41 9.97
N ALA A 25 5.72 0.97 9.43
CA ALA A 25 6.99 1.29 10.04
C ALA A 25 7.23 2.81 10.01
N MET A 26 6.94 3.49 8.90
CA MET A 26 7.09 4.94 8.80
C MET A 26 6.23 5.69 9.82
N ASP A 27 4.99 5.25 10.04
CA ASP A 27 4.07 5.81 11.05
C ASP A 27 4.57 5.54 12.48
N LEU A 28 4.95 4.29 12.81
CA LEU A 28 5.46 3.92 14.13
C LEU A 28 6.72 4.72 14.52
N PHE A 29 7.59 5.00 13.54
CA PHE A 29 8.80 5.79 13.72
C PHE A 29 8.58 7.30 13.51
N ASN A 30 7.34 7.76 13.25
CA ASN A 30 7.01 9.18 13.03
C ASN A 30 7.88 9.82 11.92
N ILE A 31 8.28 9.02 10.92
CA ILE A 31 9.17 9.44 9.82
C ILE A 31 8.47 10.44 8.92
N ASP A 32 7.16 10.31 8.75
CA ASP A 32 6.29 11.25 8.04
C ASP A 32 6.39 12.67 8.62
N ARG A 33 6.36 12.81 9.95
CA ARG A 33 6.52 14.10 10.62
C ARG A 33 7.93 14.68 10.43
N LEU A 34 8.96 13.83 10.52
CA LEU A 34 10.35 14.23 10.36
C LEU A 34 10.65 14.67 8.92
N LEU A 35 10.16 13.90 7.94
CA LEU A 35 10.30 14.18 6.51
C LEU A 35 9.53 15.44 6.12
N TYR A 36 8.30 15.60 6.61
CA TYR A 36 7.53 16.83 6.43
C TYR A 36 8.30 18.04 6.94
N LYS A 37 8.79 17.97 8.18
CA LYS A 37 9.52 19.09 8.78
C LYS A 37 10.79 19.43 7.99
N ALA A 38 11.56 18.42 7.58
CA ALA A 38 12.76 18.64 6.77
C ALA A 38 12.47 19.30 5.41
N ILE A 39 11.44 18.82 4.69
CA ILE A 39 11.03 19.41 3.41
C ILE A 39 10.46 20.81 3.61
N CYS A 40 9.64 20.98 4.64
CA CYS A 40 8.99 22.25 4.92
C CYS A 40 10.03 23.30 5.33
N ASP A 41 10.98 22.98 6.21
CA ASP A 41 12.08 23.86 6.61
C ASP A 41 12.97 24.25 5.41
N PHE A 42 13.12 23.36 4.42
CA PHE A 42 13.85 23.65 3.18
C PHE A 42 13.09 24.63 2.26
N VAL A 43 11.76 24.52 2.18
CA VAL A 43 10.92 25.34 1.29
C VAL A 43 10.48 26.64 1.94
N ALA A 44 10.37 26.70 3.27
CA ALA A 44 10.01 27.86 4.07
C ALA A 44 10.74 29.17 3.69
N PRO A 45 12.08 29.19 3.48
CA PRO A 45 12.77 30.42 3.09
C PRO A 45 12.37 30.93 1.70
N VAL A 46 11.86 30.05 0.83
CA VAL A 46 11.43 30.40 -0.53
C VAL A 46 9.94 30.76 -0.56
N SER A 47 9.11 30.10 0.25
CA SER A 47 7.66 30.30 0.28
C SER A 47 7.20 31.42 1.21
N GLY A 48 8.05 31.86 2.14
CA GLY A 48 7.71 32.90 3.14
C GLY A 48 6.62 32.49 4.12
N SER A 49 6.25 31.21 4.16
CA SER A 49 5.16 30.68 4.99
C SER A 49 5.72 29.86 6.16
N PRO A 50 5.31 30.13 7.41
CA PRO A 50 5.79 29.37 8.57
C PRO A 50 5.29 27.92 8.50
N CYS A 51 6.20 26.98 8.71
CA CYS A 51 5.86 25.56 8.76
C CYS A 51 5.16 25.20 10.07
N PRO A 52 3.90 24.74 10.02
CA PRO A 52 3.22 24.28 11.23
C PRO A 52 3.96 23.06 11.81
N PRO A 53 4.00 22.90 13.15
CA PRO A 53 4.70 21.80 13.80
C PRO A 53 3.94 20.46 13.71
N TYR A 54 2.76 20.49 13.10
CA TYR A 54 1.85 19.37 12.89
C TYR A 54 1.65 19.17 11.39
N TYR A 55 1.81 17.93 10.96
CA TYR A 55 1.43 17.49 9.63
C TYR A 55 0.57 16.26 9.82
N ASP A 56 -0.74 16.49 9.79
CA ASP A 56 -1.71 15.41 9.85
C ASP A 56 -1.95 14.91 8.43
N ILE A 57 -1.04 14.06 7.92
CA ILE A 57 -1.50 13.12 6.90
C ILE A 57 -2.56 12.28 7.60
N PRO A 58 -3.76 12.12 7.02
CA PRO A 58 -4.70 11.15 7.51
C PRO A 58 -4.15 9.75 7.21
N ILE A 59 -3.12 9.32 7.95
CA ILE A 59 -2.37 8.07 7.75
C ILE A 59 -3.34 6.88 7.80
N TRP A 60 -4.39 6.99 8.63
CA TRP A 60 -5.54 6.09 8.66
C TRP A 60 -6.20 5.88 7.29
N HIS A 61 -6.34 6.94 6.48
CA HIS A 61 -6.93 6.82 5.14
C HIS A 61 -5.97 6.15 4.16
N VAL A 62 -4.67 6.40 4.28
CA VAL A 62 -3.64 5.73 3.46
C VAL A 62 -3.62 4.23 3.78
N TYR A 63 -3.65 3.90 5.07
CA TYR A 63 -3.73 2.54 5.58
C TYR A 63 -4.99 1.80 5.15
N LEU A 64 -6.15 2.42 5.33
CA LEU A 64 -7.43 1.87 4.93
C LEU A 64 -7.47 1.61 3.42
N SER A 65 -6.94 2.56 2.63
CA SER A 65 -6.87 2.42 1.17
C SER A 65 -5.97 1.25 0.74
N LEU A 66 -4.79 1.11 1.36
CA LEU A 66 -3.89 -0.02 1.12
C LEU A 66 -4.53 -1.36 1.51
N ALA A 67 -5.22 -1.42 2.66
CA ALA A 67 -5.92 -2.61 3.10
C ALA A 67 -7.06 -3.01 2.14
N ILE A 68 -7.85 -2.04 1.68
CA ILE A 68 -8.92 -2.25 0.70
C ILE A 68 -8.35 -2.75 -0.64
N LEU A 69 -7.27 -2.14 -1.14
CA LEU A 69 -6.62 -2.57 -2.38
C LEU A 69 -6.07 -4.00 -2.28
N ALA A 70 -5.44 -4.34 -1.16
CA ALA A 70 -4.95 -5.69 -0.91
C ALA A 70 -6.11 -6.71 -0.88
N ALA A 71 -7.21 -6.39 -0.19
CA ALA A 71 -8.40 -7.24 -0.10
C ALA A 71 -9.08 -7.43 -1.47
N LEU A 72 -9.29 -6.33 -2.21
CA LEU A 72 -9.89 -6.37 -3.55
C LEU A 72 -9.04 -7.21 -4.52
N TYR A 73 -7.72 -7.04 -4.48
CA TYR A 73 -6.84 -7.81 -5.35
C TYR A 73 -6.85 -9.30 -5.02
N HIS A 74 -6.88 -9.64 -3.73
CA HIS A 74 -6.98 -11.04 -3.29
C HIS A 74 -8.28 -11.69 -3.78
N ILE A 75 -9.43 -11.03 -3.59
CA ILE A 75 -10.72 -11.52 -4.06
C ILE A 75 -10.75 -11.65 -5.59
N HIS A 76 -10.22 -10.66 -6.32
CA HIS A 76 -10.19 -10.67 -7.77
C HIS A 76 -9.39 -11.87 -8.32
N ASP A 77 -8.26 -12.22 -7.70
CA ASP A 77 -7.46 -13.34 -8.15
C ASP A 77 -8.12 -14.70 -7.87
N GLU A 78 -8.76 -14.86 -6.71
CA GLU A 78 -9.57 -16.05 -6.40
C GLU A 78 -10.74 -16.23 -7.38
N VAL A 79 -11.44 -15.14 -7.72
CA VAL A 79 -12.50 -15.16 -8.74
C VAL A 79 -11.94 -15.57 -10.10
N ARG A 80 -10.76 -15.07 -10.48
CA ARG A 80 -10.11 -15.43 -11.74
C ARG A 80 -9.74 -16.92 -11.80
N ILE A 81 -9.24 -17.48 -10.71
CA ILE A 81 -8.91 -18.90 -10.59
C ILE A 81 -10.19 -19.75 -10.69
N SER A 82 -11.23 -19.41 -9.92
CA SER A 82 -12.52 -20.10 -9.95
C SER A 82 -13.14 -20.09 -11.36
N ASN A 83 -13.11 -18.96 -12.06
CA ASN A 83 -13.62 -18.85 -13.43
C ASN A 83 -12.82 -19.68 -14.45
N ARG A 84 -11.50 -19.86 -14.26
CA ARG A 84 -10.71 -20.77 -15.12
C ARG A 84 -11.16 -22.22 -14.99
N HIS A 85 -11.46 -22.68 -13.77
CA HIS A 85 -11.95 -24.05 -13.53
C HIS A 85 -13.35 -24.28 -14.12
N LEU A 86 -14.23 -23.27 -14.08
CA LEU A 86 -15.54 -23.33 -14.74
C LEU A 86 -15.42 -23.33 -16.28
N ALA A 87 -14.48 -22.55 -16.83
CA ALA A 87 -14.25 -22.51 -18.27
C ALA A 87 -13.67 -23.83 -18.83
N SER A 88 -12.83 -24.54 -18.07
CA SER A 88 -12.29 -25.83 -18.51
C SER A 88 -13.36 -26.92 -18.59
N HIS A 89 -14.38 -26.89 -17.72
CA HIS A 89 -15.49 -27.85 -17.73
C HIS A 89 -16.54 -27.59 -18.82
N LYS A 90 -16.52 -26.43 -19.48
CA LYS A 90 -17.47 -26.12 -20.57
C LYS A 90 -17.04 -26.71 -21.92
N HIS A 91 -15.83 -27.24 -22.01
CA HIS A 91 -15.25 -27.80 -23.23
C HIS A 91 -15.16 -29.34 -23.24
N GLU A 92 -15.68 -30.00 -22.19
CA GLU A 92 -16.04 -31.44 -22.19
C GLU A 92 -17.54 -31.59 -22.46
#